data_AF-A0A7C7MXV0-F1
#
_entry.id   AF-A0A7C7MXV0-F1
#
_cell.length_a   1.000
_cell.length_b   1.000
_cell.length_c   1.000
_cell.angle_alpha   90.00
_cell.angle_beta   90.00
_cell.angle_gamma   90.00
#
_symmetry.space_group_name_H-M   'P 1'
#
loop_
_entity.id
_entity.type
_entity.pdbx_description
1 polymer ?
#
loop_
_entity_poly.entity_id
_entity_poly.type
_entity_poly.pdbx_seq_one_letter_code
_entity_poly.pdbx_strand_id
1 'polypeptide(L)'
;MIDLLKNEKPEIVIDLNKNTEIKELTNLPDDFLLITNKRLIERKQSNLQWEYNIIHISDINQIKITRGLDITKISFGFLGLIISYPLMNLIENMIVGTILFILSITCGAIVLINQLAFLNSIKLEVSDNKTHKKVKLSFNIRKNILTKLNELISKNQ
;
A
#
# COMPACT_ATOMS: atom_id res chain seq x y z
N MET A 1 -6.25 -4.95 25.66
CA MET A 1 -4.96 -4.27 25.40
C MET A 1 -3.85 -5.27 25.65
N ILE A 2 -3.11 -5.69 24.63
CA ILE A 2 -2.12 -6.77 24.73
C ILE A 2 -1.02 -6.32 25.72
N ASP A 3 -0.73 -7.11 26.77
CA ASP A 3 0.29 -6.79 27.80
C ASP A 3 1.69 -6.50 27.21
N LEU A 4 1.95 -6.94 25.97
CA LEU A 4 3.15 -6.63 25.17
C LEU A 4 3.40 -5.13 24.98
N LEU A 5 2.36 -4.29 25.02
CA LEU A 5 2.47 -2.85 24.73
C LEU A 5 2.63 -1.97 25.97
N LYS A 6 2.44 -2.51 27.19
CA LYS A 6 2.50 -1.71 28.43
C LYS A 6 3.88 -1.11 28.69
N ASN A 7 4.94 -1.74 28.18
CA ASN A 7 6.33 -1.34 28.40
C ASN A 7 7.03 -0.79 27.14
N GLU A 8 6.32 -0.67 26.01
CA GLU A 8 6.88 -0.15 24.77
C GLU A 8 6.40 1.30 24.55
N LYS A 9 7.34 2.20 24.22
CA LYS A 9 6.98 3.58 23.86
C LYS A 9 6.53 3.57 22.39
N PRO A 10 5.25 3.84 22.08
CA PRO A 10 4.82 3.96 20.70
C PRO A 10 5.44 5.23 20.10
N GLU A 11 6.02 5.11 18.91
CA GLU A 11 6.48 6.27 18.14
C GLU A 11 5.44 6.69 17.11
N ILE A 12 4.78 5.70 16.47
CA ILE A 12 3.69 5.94 15.52
C ILE A 12 2.60 4.89 15.75
N VAL A 13 1.36 5.35 15.83
CA VAL A 13 0.17 4.50 15.79
C VAL A 13 -0.73 4.98 14.67
N ILE A 14 -1.11 4.12 13.75
CA ILE A 14 -1.95 4.45 12.60
C ILE A 14 -3.20 3.56 12.63
N ASP A 15 -4.36 4.20 12.57
CA ASP A 15 -5.63 3.54 12.22
C ASP A 15 -5.61 3.25 10.72
N LEU A 16 -5.61 1.97 10.32
CA LEU A 16 -5.57 1.57 8.91
C LEU A 16 -6.91 1.79 8.18
N ASN A 17 -8.02 1.88 8.92
CA ASN A 17 -9.34 2.14 8.36
C ASN A 17 -9.57 3.63 8.13
N LYS A 18 -9.17 4.46 9.10
CA LYS A 18 -9.32 5.92 9.01
C LYS A 18 -8.12 6.62 8.37
N ASN A 19 -7.00 5.94 8.20
CA ASN A 19 -5.73 6.49 7.72
C ASN A 19 -5.26 7.70 8.55
N THR A 20 -5.43 7.62 9.86
CA THR A 20 -5.11 8.70 10.81
C THR A 20 -4.14 8.24 11.88
N GLU A 21 -3.23 9.12 12.28
CA GLU A 21 -2.36 8.90 13.44
C GLU A 21 -3.18 8.98 14.73
N ILE A 22 -3.02 7.98 15.59
CA ILE A 22 -3.67 7.90 16.90
C ILE A 22 -2.66 8.34 17.95
N LYS A 23 -3.06 9.31 18.78
CA LYS A 23 -2.21 9.83 19.86
C LYS A 23 -2.36 9.05 21.16
N GLU A 24 -3.46 8.34 21.32
CA GLU A 24 -3.81 7.60 22.54
C GLU A 24 -3.87 6.09 22.30
N LEU A 25 -3.13 5.33 23.11
CA LEU A 25 -3.06 3.86 23.05
C LEU A 25 -4.25 3.15 23.70
N THR A 26 -5.11 3.89 24.41
CA THR A 26 -6.21 3.35 25.22
C THR A 26 -7.28 2.65 24.37
N ASN A 27 -7.51 3.13 23.14
CA ASN A 27 -8.45 2.54 22.19
C ASN A 27 -7.80 2.35 20.82
N LEU A 28 -6.98 1.30 20.70
CA LEU A 28 -6.49 0.86 19.39
C LEU A 28 -7.65 0.32 18.56
N PRO A 29 -7.79 0.74 17.28
CA PRO A 29 -8.80 0.22 16.38
C PRO A 29 -8.48 -1.22 16.03
N ASP A 30 -9.42 -1.87 15.36
CA ASP A 30 -9.28 -3.26 14.97
C ASP A 30 -8.17 -3.49 13.93
N ASP A 31 -8.08 -2.61 12.93
CA ASP A 31 -6.99 -2.59 11.96
C ASP A 31 -6.03 -1.44 12.28
N PHE A 32 -4.80 -1.77 12.66
CA PHE A 32 -3.80 -0.78 13.03
C PHE A 32 -2.39 -1.17 12.61
N LEU A 33 -1.56 -0.14 12.38
CA LEU A 33 -0.12 -0.26 12.34
C LEU A 33 0.45 0.47 13.56
N LEU A 34 1.27 -0.23 14.31
CA LEU A 34 1.96 0.27 15.48
C LEU A 34 3.47 0.11 15.27
N ILE A 35 4.18 1.22 15.42
CA ILE A 35 5.64 1.27 15.38
C ILE A 35 6.09 1.75 16.75
N THR A 36 6.80 0.89 17.45
CA THR A 36 7.46 1.18 18.72
C THR A 36 8.96 1.28 18.49
N ASN A 37 9.72 1.65 19.51
CA ASN A 37 11.18 1.61 19.46
C ASN A 37 11.78 0.19 19.34
N LYS A 38 10.96 -0.88 19.48
CA LYS A 38 11.43 -2.27 19.47
C LYS A 38 10.80 -3.10 18.36
N ARG A 39 9.58 -2.77 17.95
CA ARG A 39 8.78 -3.63 17.07
C ARG A 39 7.94 -2.79 16.12
N LEU A 40 7.71 -3.38 14.95
CA LEU A 40 6.66 -3.00 14.04
C LEU A 40 5.57 -4.07 14.12
N ILE A 41 4.33 -3.66 14.34
CA ILE A 41 3.16 -4.52 14.51
C ILE A 41 2.08 -4.04 13.57
N GLU A 42 1.70 -4.85 12.60
CA GLU A 42 0.47 -4.67 11.82
C GLU A 42 -0.55 -5.69 12.30
N ARG A 43 -1.77 -5.23 12.59
CA ARG A 43 -2.95 -6.06 12.75
C ARG A 43 -3.95 -5.68 11.67
N LYS A 44 -4.42 -6.65 10.92
CA LYS A 44 -5.44 -6.44 9.88
C LYS A 44 -6.42 -7.59 9.83
N GLN A 45 -7.69 -7.29 9.57
CA GLN A 45 -8.68 -8.30 9.23
C GLN A 45 -8.57 -8.72 7.75
N SER A 46 -8.41 -10.01 7.51
CA SER A 46 -8.32 -10.60 6.17
C SER A 46 -9.10 -11.92 6.19
N ASN A 47 -10.03 -12.11 5.24
CA ASN A 47 -10.90 -13.29 5.17
C ASN A 47 -11.54 -13.69 6.53
N LEU A 48 -12.11 -12.72 7.24
CA LEU A 48 -12.75 -12.90 8.57
C LEU A 48 -11.81 -13.36 9.70
N GLN A 49 -10.50 -13.46 9.45
CA GLN A 49 -9.48 -13.76 10.45
C GLN A 49 -8.59 -12.55 10.74
N TRP A 50 -8.08 -12.45 11.97
CA TRP A 50 -7.11 -11.44 12.35
C TRP A 50 -5.71 -11.90 11.98
N GLU A 51 -5.08 -11.21 11.04
CA GLU A 51 -3.67 -11.39 10.71
C GLU A 51 -2.83 -10.44 11.57
N TYR A 52 -1.78 -10.98 12.20
CA TYR A 52 -0.80 -10.23 12.99
C TYR A 52 0.58 -10.38 12.37
N ASN A 53 1.15 -9.28 11.86
CA ASN A 53 2.52 -9.22 11.39
C ASN A 53 3.35 -8.46 12.43
N ILE A 54 4.17 -9.19 13.19
CA ILE A 54 5.06 -8.62 14.21
C ILE A 54 6.50 -8.79 13.73
N ILE A 55 7.24 -7.69 13.65
CA ILE A 55 8.64 -7.66 13.24
C ILE A 55 9.43 -6.93 14.33
N HIS A 56 10.51 -7.54 14.80
CA HIS A 56 11.45 -6.87 15.68
C HIS A 56 12.32 -5.92 14.87
N ILE A 57 12.47 -4.67 15.31
CA ILE A 57 13.27 -3.65 14.59
C ILE A 57 14.73 -4.09 14.45
N SER A 58 15.28 -4.77 15.46
CA SER A 58 16.64 -5.34 15.42
C SER A 58 16.84 -6.39 14.32
N ASP A 59 15.77 -7.02 13.86
CA ASP A 59 15.82 -8.07 12.85
C ASP A 59 15.61 -7.49 11.43
N ILE A 60 15.32 -6.19 11.31
CA ILE A 60 15.15 -5.50 10.04
C ILE A 60 16.52 -5.20 9.43
N ASN A 61 16.81 -5.82 8.29
CA ASN A 61 18.04 -5.54 7.53
C ASN A 61 17.81 -4.43 6.50
N GLN A 62 16.65 -4.44 5.83
CA GLN A 62 16.33 -3.48 4.78
C GLN A 62 14.89 -2.99 4.90
N ILE A 63 14.73 -1.67 4.79
CA ILE A 63 13.43 -1.00 4.66
C ILE A 63 13.38 -0.33 3.31
N LYS A 64 12.39 -0.68 2.49
CA LYS A 64 12.13 -0.02 1.21
C LYS A 64 10.74 0.61 1.24
N ILE A 65 10.71 1.94 1.13
CA ILE A 65 9.47 2.70 0.98
C ILE A 65 9.28 2.99 -0.50
N THR A 66 8.17 2.53 -1.05
CA THR A 66 7.75 2.83 -2.42
C THR A 66 6.38 3.47 -2.42
N ARG A 67 6.14 4.39 -3.35
CA ARG A 67 4.77 4.83 -3.65
C ARG A 67 4.03 3.64 -4.24
N GLY A 68 2.77 3.44 -3.86
CA GLY A 68 1.98 2.31 -4.33
C GLY A 68 1.51 2.42 -5.78
N LEU A 69 1.84 3.53 -6.46
CA LEU A 69 1.75 3.71 -7.90
C LEU A 69 2.53 2.61 -8.63
N ASP A 70 1.83 1.84 -9.46
CA ASP A 70 2.42 0.77 -10.24
C ASP A 70 2.59 1.21 -11.70
N ILE A 71 3.82 1.56 -12.06
CA ILE A 71 4.19 2.07 -13.40
C ILE A 71 3.79 1.06 -14.49
N THR A 72 3.83 -0.25 -14.19
CA THR A 72 3.43 -1.28 -15.15
C THR A 72 1.93 -1.30 -15.42
N LYS A 73 1.10 -1.01 -14.41
CA LYS A 73 -0.34 -0.88 -14.59
C LYS A 73 -0.70 0.41 -15.32
N ILE A 74 0.04 1.48 -15.09
CA ILE A 74 -0.10 2.73 -15.84
C ILE A 74 0.24 2.54 -17.31
N SER A 75 1.37 1.89 -17.61
CA SER A 75 1.74 1.60 -19.00
C SER A 75 0.72 0.71 -19.69
N PHE A 76 0.15 -0.28 -18.99
CA PHE A 76 -0.94 -1.10 -19.50
C PHE A 76 -2.22 -0.30 -19.79
N GLY A 77 -2.57 0.65 -18.90
CA GLY A 77 -3.69 1.58 -19.12
C GLY A 77 -3.51 2.43 -20.37
N PHE A 78 -2.31 2.97 -20.60
CA PHE A 78 -2.00 3.72 -21.82
C PHE A 78 -1.95 2.84 -23.07
N LEU A 79 -1.42 1.61 -22.98
CA LEU A 79 -1.42 0.64 -24.08
C LEU A 79 -2.85 0.31 -24.53
N GLY A 80 -3.79 0.10 -23.60
CA GLY A 80 -5.20 -0.12 -23.92
C GLY A 80 -5.84 1.07 -24.65
N LEU A 81 -5.44 2.30 -24.31
CA LEU A 81 -5.91 3.50 -25.01
C LEU A 81 -5.30 3.62 -26.41
N ILE A 82 -4.00 3.35 -26.56
CA ILE A 82 -3.27 3.50 -27.83
C ILE A 82 -3.67 2.41 -28.84
N ILE A 83 -3.81 1.16 -28.40
CA ILE A 83 -4.13 0.01 -29.28
C ILE A 83 -5.58 0.09 -29.80
N SER A 84 -6.47 0.83 -29.12
CA SER A 84 -7.87 0.98 -29.52
C SER A 84 -8.04 1.57 -30.93
N TYR A 85 -7.16 2.49 -31.33
CA TYR A 85 -7.21 3.19 -32.61
C TYR A 85 -6.87 2.31 -33.83
N PRO A 86 -5.74 1.58 -33.86
CA PRO A 86 -5.46 0.64 -34.94
C PRO A 86 -6.44 -0.54 -34.97
N LEU A 87 -6.97 -0.99 -33.81
CA LEU A 87 -7.96 -2.07 -33.77
C LEU A 87 -9.27 -1.69 -34.47
N MET A 88 -9.73 -0.44 -34.26
CA MET A 88 -10.94 0.07 -34.92
C MET A 88 -10.77 0.15 -36.44
N ASN A 89 -9.57 0.45 -36.92
CA ASN A 89 -9.26 0.58 -38.34
C ASN A 89 -9.05 -0.78 -39.05
N LEU A 90 -8.78 -1.85 -38.30
CA LEU A 90 -8.58 -3.20 -38.83
C LEU A 90 -9.90 -3.99 -38.97
N ILE A 91 -10.95 -3.57 -38.26
CA ILE A 91 -12.24 -4.26 -38.23
C ILE A 91 -13.16 -3.63 -39.26
N GLU A 92 -13.43 -4.35 -40.35
CA GLU A 92 -14.35 -3.89 -41.41
C GLU A 92 -15.77 -3.62 -40.91
N ASN A 93 -16.19 -4.31 -39.83
CA ASN A 93 -17.47 -4.07 -39.20
C ASN A 93 -17.40 -2.88 -38.23
N MET A 94 -17.87 -1.73 -38.72
CA MET A 94 -17.89 -0.46 -37.99
C MET A 94 -18.57 -0.54 -36.62
N ILE A 95 -19.62 -1.35 -36.46
CA ILE A 95 -20.34 -1.51 -35.17
C ILE A 95 -19.47 -2.27 -34.18
N VAL A 96 -18.88 -3.40 -34.60
CA VAL A 96 -18.01 -4.23 -33.75
C VAL A 96 -16.73 -3.47 -33.38
N GLY A 97 -16.13 -2.74 -34.32
CA GLY A 97 -14.97 -1.89 -34.08
C GLY A 97 -15.26 -0.79 -33.07
N THR A 98 -16.42 -0.15 -33.15
CA THR A 98 -16.85 0.90 -32.21
C THR A 98 -17.06 0.35 -30.79
N ILE A 99 -17.69 -0.82 -30.66
CA ILE A 99 -17.90 -1.47 -29.34
C ILE A 99 -16.56 -1.81 -28.68
N LEU A 100 -15.63 -2.40 -29.45
CA LEU A 100 -14.30 -2.76 -28.95
C LEU A 100 -13.48 -1.52 -28.57
N PHE A 101 -13.60 -0.43 -29.34
CA PHE A 101 -12.96 0.85 -29.04
C PHE A 101 -13.43 1.41 -27.69
N ILE A 102 -14.75 1.48 -27.47
CA ILE A 102 -15.34 1.98 -26.21
C ILE A 102 -14.92 1.10 -25.03
N LEU A 103 -14.92 -0.23 -25.18
CA LEU A 103 -14.49 -1.16 -24.14
C LEU A 103 -13.02 -0.98 -23.78
N SER A 104 -12.15 -0.82 -24.79
CA SER A 104 -10.70 -0.61 -24.57
C SER A 104 -10.43 0.71 -23.83
N ILE A 105 -11.13 1.78 -24.20
CA ILE A 105 -11.03 3.08 -23.52
C ILE A 105 -11.52 2.99 -22.08
N THR A 106 -12.67 2.34 -21.88
CA THR A 106 -13.27 2.21 -20.55
C THR A 106 -12.36 1.38 -19.64
N CYS A 107 -11.77 0.29 -20.16
CA CYS A 107 -10.79 -0.52 -19.44
C CYS A 107 -9.53 0.30 -19.07
N GLY A 108 -8.94 1.01 -20.03
CA GLY A 108 -7.78 1.86 -19.79
C GLY A 108 -8.04 2.97 -18.76
N ALA A 109 -9.20 3.63 -18.87
CA ALA A 109 -9.63 4.67 -17.92
C ALA A 109 -9.82 4.12 -16.51
N ILE A 110 -10.48 2.97 -16.34
CA ILE A 110 -10.66 2.32 -15.02
C ILE A 110 -9.30 1.99 -14.40
N VAL A 111 -8.37 1.44 -15.18
CA VAL A 111 -7.01 1.13 -14.70
C VAL A 111 -6.30 2.39 -14.22
N LEU A 112 -6.37 3.49 -14.98
CA LEU A 112 -5.75 4.76 -14.62
C LEU A 112 -6.40 5.41 -13.38
N ILE A 113 -7.73 5.40 -13.28
CA ILE A 113 -8.47 5.90 -12.11
C ILE A 113 -8.10 5.09 -10.85
N ASN A 114 -8.00 3.77 -10.97
CA ASN A 114 -7.55 2.93 -9.87
C ASN A 114 -6.11 3.28 -9.46
N GLN A 115 -5.19 3.52 -10.41
CA GLN A 115 -3.83 3.95 -10.08
C GLN A 115 -3.77 5.34 -9.42
N LEU A 116 -4.68 6.27 -9.77
CA LEU A 116 -4.85 7.55 -9.07
C LEU A 116 -5.23 7.36 -7.60
N ALA A 117 -6.08 6.38 -7.28
CA ALA A 117 -6.41 6.06 -5.88
C ALA A 117 -5.21 5.50 -5.10
N PHE A 118 -4.30 4.76 -5.76
CA PHE A 118 -3.07 4.24 -5.15
C PHE A 118 -1.92 5.25 -5.09
N LEU A 119 -2.07 6.45 -5.67
CA LEU A 119 -1.02 7.47 -5.71
C LEU A 119 -0.63 7.98 -4.31
N ASN A 120 -1.58 7.93 -3.38
CA ASN A 120 -1.39 8.28 -1.96
C ASN A 120 -1.04 7.05 -1.09
N SER A 121 -0.98 5.86 -1.67
CA SER A 121 -0.57 4.66 -0.94
C SER A 121 0.94 4.53 -0.85
N ILE A 122 1.39 3.97 0.27
CA ILE A 122 2.78 3.65 0.53
C ILE A 122 2.87 2.14 0.73
N LYS A 123 3.82 1.55 0.04
CA LYS A 123 4.24 0.17 0.22
C LYS A 123 5.56 0.19 0.99
N LEU A 124 5.52 -0.35 2.20
CA LEU A 124 6.67 -0.55 3.06
C LEU A 124 7.05 -2.03 2.98
N GLU A 125 8.20 -2.31 2.39
CA GLU A 125 8.76 -3.65 2.28
C GLU A 125 9.88 -3.78 3.31
N VAL A 126 9.70 -4.71 4.25
CA VAL A 126 10.66 -5.03 5.30
C VAL A 126 11.22 -6.42 5.06
N SER A 127 12.55 -6.53 5.01
CA SER A 127 13.23 -7.83 4.95
C SER A 127 13.77 -8.19 6.33
N ASP A 128 13.34 -9.34 6.84
CA ASP A 128 13.87 -9.94 8.06
C ASP A 128 15.19 -10.67 7.77
N ASN A 129 16.20 -10.45 8.62
CA ASN A 129 17.51 -11.07 8.53
C ASN A 129 17.52 -12.54 8.98
N LYS A 130 16.65 -12.94 9.91
CA LYS A 130 16.60 -14.31 10.46
C LYS A 130 15.85 -15.28 9.58
N THR A 131 14.75 -14.84 8.99
CA THR A 131 13.87 -15.72 8.20
C THR A 131 13.94 -15.47 6.70
N HIS A 132 14.65 -14.43 6.25
CA HIS A 132 14.63 -13.91 4.87
C HIS A 132 13.21 -13.64 4.33
N LYS A 133 12.21 -13.59 5.23
CA LYS A 133 10.83 -13.28 4.84
C LYS A 133 10.73 -11.79 4.55
N LYS A 134 10.04 -11.50 3.45
CA LYS A 134 9.68 -10.15 3.06
C LYS A 134 8.25 -9.90 3.50
N VAL A 135 8.07 -9.00 4.44
CA VAL A 135 6.74 -8.53 4.84
C VAL A 135 6.44 -7.27 4.05
N LYS A 136 5.33 -7.29 3.31
CA LYS A 136 4.86 -6.16 2.51
C LYS A 136 3.65 -5.55 3.18
N LEU A 137 3.83 -4.34 3.68
CA LEU A 137 2.78 -3.55 4.31
C LEU A 137 2.35 -2.50 3.30
N SER A 138 1.04 -2.44 2.99
CA SER A 138 0.50 -1.47 2.04
C SER A 138 -0.62 -0.70 2.70
N PHE A 139 -0.43 0.61 2.87
CA PHE A 139 -1.37 1.47 3.58
C PHE A 139 -1.45 2.84 2.90
N ASN A 140 -2.62 3.48 3.00
CA ASN A 140 -2.88 4.77 2.34
C ASN A 140 -2.54 5.90 3.32
N ILE A 141 -1.45 6.62 3.10
CA ILE A 141 -0.87 7.46 4.16
C ILE A 141 -0.82 8.93 3.72
N ARG A 142 -1.19 9.84 4.62
CA ARG A 142 -0.98 11.29 4.43
C ARG A 142 0.50 11.66 4.44
N LYS A 143 0.90 12.63 3.61
CA LYS A 143 2.28 13.14 3.47
C LYS A 143 3.04 13.37 4.79
N ASN A 144 2.36 13.83 5.84
CA ASN A 144 2.97 14.09 7.16
C ASN A 144 3.49 12.82 7.86
N ILE A 145 2.75 11.72 7.77
CA ILE A 145 3.13 10.44 8.38
C ILE A 145 4.27 9.79 7.58
N LEU A 146 4.29 9.95 6.24
CA LEU A 146 5.44 9.55 5.43
C LEU A 146 6.73 10.25 5.86
N THR A 147 6.66 11.57 6.11
CA THR A 147 7.82 12.33 6.59
C THR A 147 8.33 11.79 7.92
N LYS A 148 7.42 11.56 8.89
CA LYS A 148 7.77 10.95 10.18
C LYS A 148 8.39 9.55 10.03
N LEU A 149 7.81 8.70 9.18
CA LEU A 149 8.36 7.36 8.89
C LEU A 149 9.78 7.45 8.32
N ASN A 150 10.00 8.34 7.35
CA ASN A 150 11.33 8.56 6.78
C ASN A 150 12.33 9.09 7.82
N GLU A 151 11.90 10.01 8.68
CA GLU A 151 12.74 10.52 9.79
C GLU A 151 13.12 9.40 10.76
N LEU A 152 12.16 8.55 11.17
CA LEU A 152 12.42 7.42 12.08
C LEU A 152 13.37 6.39 11.49
N ILE A 153 13.27 6.13 10.18
CA ILE A 153 14.21 5.24 9.48
C ILE A 153 15.59 5.88 9.43
N SER A 154 15.69 7.17 9.08
CA SER A 154 16.97 7.87 8.98
C SER A 154 17.72 7.98 10.31
N LYS A 155 17.02 7.98 11.44
CA LYS A 155 17.63 8.00 12.78
C LYS A 155 18.17 6.65 13.22
N ASN A 156 17.72 5.56 12.59
CA ASN A 156 18.08 4.19 12.95
C ASN A 156 18.98 3.50 11.91
N GLN A 157 19.44 4.24 10.89
CA GLN A 157 20.53 3.85 9.98
C GLN A 157 21.85 4.46 10.44
#